data_AF-A0A961HZ45-F1
#
_entry.id   AF-A0A961HZ45-F1
#
_cell.length_a   1.000
_cell.length_b   1.000
_cell.length_c   1.000
_cell.angle_alpha   90.00
_cell.angle_beta   90.00
_cell.angle_gamma   90.00
#
_symmetry.space_group_name_H-M   'P 1'
#
loop_
_entity.id
_entity.type
_entity.pdbx_description
1 polymer ?
#
loop_
_entity_poly.entity_id
_entity_poly.type
_entity_poly.pdbx_seq_one_letter_code
_entity_poly.pdbx_strand_id
1 'polypeptide(L)'
;MTTNSIAIDLDERAAETVRLGREVADMALRLHLGGTAMDAALVSRCLARMAQRQPFGDTEDGGLAAVLEILENDLASEAVGTESQYVETQFGDFGQEGEMQDVPVYSDRGTRILELRGLFHHFMKSRASVLDHIAAHRALNKMMSG
;
A
#
# COMPACT_ATOMS: atom_id res chain seq x y z
N MET A 1 0.20 -19.47 28.12
CA MET A 1 0.71 -18.07 28.05
C MET A 1 0.99 -17.62 26.61
N THR A 2 1.32 -18.50 25.67
CA THR A 2 1.65 -18.17 24.26
C THR A 2 0.47 -17.64 23.43
N THR A 3 -0.75 -18.13 23.69
CA THR A 3 -1.97 -17.73 22.96
C THR A 3 -2.37 -16.27 23.15
N ASN A 4 -2.03 -15.69 24.31
CA ASN A 4 -2.39 -14.31 24.65
C ASN A 4 -1.48 -13.29 23.96
N SER A 5 -0.21 -13.65 23.73
CA SER A 5 0.77 -12.80 23.04
C SER A 5 0.50 -12.69 21.54
N ILE A 6 0.08 -13.78 20.92
CA ILE A 6 -0.24 -13.84 19.48
C ILE A 6 -1.53 -13.07 19.17
N ALA A 7 -2.52 -13.15 20.06
CA ALA A 7 -3.77 -12.40 19.91
C ALA A 7 -3.54 -10.87 19.98
N ILE A 8 -2.68 -10.41 20.90
CA ILE A 8 -2.32 -8.99 21.03
C ILE A 8 -1.58 -8.48 19.80
N ASP A 9 -0.62 -9.25 19.26
CA ASP A 9 0.11 -8.88 18.03
C ASP A 9 -0.81 -8.81 16.80
N LEU A 10 -1.80 -9.71 16.68
CA LEU A 10 -2.76 -9.68 15.58
C LEU A 10 -3.72 -8.49 15.66
N ASP A 11 -4.23 -8.18 16.86
CA ASP A 11 -5.14 -7.04 17.08
C ASP A 11 -4.44 -5.71 16.79
N GLU A 12 -3.17 -5.57 17.18
CA GLU A 12 -2.34 -4.40 16.87
C GLU A 12 -2.13 -4.23 15.36
N ARG A 13 -1.78 -5.31 14.65
CA ARG A 13 -1.63 -5.31 13.18
C ARG A 13 -2.95 -4.98 12.47
N ALA A 14 -4.07 -5.50 12.96
CA ALA A 14 -5.38 -5.23 12.42
C ALA A 14 -5.77 -3.76 12.62
N ALA A 15 -5.52 -3.21 13.81
CA ALA A 15 -5.74 -1.79 14.09
C ALA A 15 -4.86 -0.88 13.22
N GLU A 16 -3.59 -1.25 13.00
CA GLU A 16 -2.70 -0.55 12.08
C GLU A 16 -3.23 -0.59 10.65
N THR A 17 -3.65 -1.77 10.15
CA THR A 17 -4.22 -1.92 8.81
C THR A 17 -5.45 -1.02 8.62
N VAL A 18 -6.34 -0.98 9.63
CA VAL A 18 -7.54 -0.11 9.61
C VAL A 18 -7.14 1.36 9.56
N ARG A 19 -6.15 1.79 10.34
CA ARG A 19 -5.64 3.16 10.32
C ARG A 19 -5.09 3.52 8.95
N LEU A 20 -4.21 2.69 8.40
CA LEU A 20 -3.58 2.87 7.09
C LEU A 20 -4.62 2.96 5.98
N GLY A 21 -5.62 2.05 5.96
CA GLY A 21 -6.69 2.08 4.97
C GLY A 21 -7.47 3.40 4.99
N ARG A 22 -7.73 3.96 6.17
CA ARG A 22 -8.40 5.27 6.29
C ARG A 22 -7.53 6.41 5.78
N GLU A 23 -6.23 6.39 6.07
CA GLU A 23 -5.29 7.40 5.59
C GLU A 23 -5.15 7.36 4.07
N VAL A 24 -5.08 6.15 3.48
CA VAL A 24 -5.12 5.95 2.02
C VAL A 24 -6.39 6.57 1.43
N ALA A 25 -7.57 6.27 1.99
CA ALA A 25 -8.83 6.78 1.49
C ALA A 25 -8.95 8.32 1.57
N ASP A 26 -8.52 8.91 2.69
CA ASP A 26 -8.53 10.36 2.89
C ASP A 26 -7.54 11.06 1.95
N MET A 27 -6.33 10.54 1.82
CA MET A 27 -5.31 11.13 0.95
C MET A 27 -5.68 11.00 -0.54
N ALA A 28 -6.18 9.84 -0.97
CA ALA A 28 -6.67 9.65 -2.35
C ALA A 28 -7.80 10.62 -2.71
N LEU A 29 -8.72 10.88 -1.76
CA LEU A 29 -9.80 11.84 -1.95
C LEU A 29 -9.28 13.27 -2.08
N ARG A 30 -8.34 13.69 -1.22
CA ARG A 30 -7.76 15.04 -1.25
C ARG A 30 -6.95 15.32 -2.50
N LEU A 31 -6.31 14.29 -3.06
CA LEU A 31 -5.50 14.40 -4.28
C LEU A 31 -6.33 14.34 -5.57
N HIS A 32 -7.65 14.12 -5.45
CA HIS A 32 -8.53 13.87 -6.58
C HIS A 32 -7.94 12.79 -7.50
N LEU A 33 -7.58 11.65 -6.91
CA LEU A 33 -6.92 10.57 -7.64
C LEU A 33 -7.78 10.06 -8.79
N GLY A 34 -7.18 9.96 -9.98
CA GLY A 34 -7.84 9.59 -11.21
C GLY A 34 -8.08 10.80 -12.10
N GLY A 35 -7.38 10.84 -13.25
CA GLY A 35 -7.52 11.88 -14.27
C GLY A 35 -8.88 11.95 -14.96
N THR A 36 -9.80 11.00 -14.73
CA THR A 36 -11.15 10.99 -15.29
C THR A 36 -12.23 10.82 -14.22
N ALA A 37 -13.45 11.28 -14.53
CA ALA A 37 -14.60 11.09 -13.63
C ALA A 37 -14.91 9.60 -13.36
N MET A 38 -14.63 8.73 -14.33
CA MET A 38 -14.81 7.29 -14.18
C MET A 38 -13.78 6.71 -13.19
N ASP A 39 -12.51 7.09 -13.33
CA ASP A 39 -11.44 6.64 -12.45
C ASP A 39 -11.65 7.14 -11.01
N ALA A 40 -11.99 8.42 -10.86
CA ALA A 40 -12.29 9.00 -9.55
C ALA A 40 -13.48 8.28 -8.87
N ALA A 41 -14.50 7.88 -9.63
CA ALA A 41 -15.63 7.10 -9.12
C ALA A 41 -15.22 5.68 -8.73
N LEU A 42 -14.35 5.04 -9.52
CA LEU A 42 -13.81 3.72 -9.21
C LEU A 42 -12.98 3.76 -7.92
N VAL A 43 -12.05 4.71 -7.80
CA VAL A 43 -11.23 4.92 -6.60
C VAL A 43 -12.11 5.13 -5.38
N SER A 44 -13.09 6.04 -5.47
CA SER A 44 -14.02 6.33 -4.37
C SER A 44 -14.79 5.07 -3.94
N ARG A 45 -15.28 4.27 -4.91
CA ARG A 45 -16.00 3.02 -4.62
C ARG A 45 -15.10 1.99 -3.95
N CYS A 46 -13.89 1.80 -4.45
CA CYS A 46 -12.95 0.81 -3.93
C CYS A 46 -12.44 1.17 -2.54
N LEU A 47 -12.22 2.46 -2.26
CA LEU A 47 -11.71 2.93 -0.97
C LEU A 47 -12.80 3.23 0.07
N ALA A 48 -14.08 3.23 -0.31
CA ALA A 48 -15.20 3.49 0.60
C ALA A 48 -15.19 2.58 1.84
N ARG A 49 -14.83 1.31 1.68
CA ARG A 49 -14.78 0.34 2.79
C ARG A 49 -13.61 0.59 3.72
N MET A 50 -12.49 1.08 3.19
CA MET A 50 -11.34 1.50 4.00
C MET A 50 -11.72 2.68 4.91
N ALA A 51 -12.44 3.67 4.37
CA ALA A 51 -12.99 4.77 5.15
C ALA A 51 -13.94 4.29 6.27
N GLN A 52 -14.65 3.17 6.03
CA GLN A 52 -15.58 2.54 6.97
C GLN A 52 -14.93 1.51 7.91
N ARG A 53 -13.60 1.42 7.96
CA ARG A 53 -12.85 0.47 8.83
C ARG A 53 -13.08 -1.00 8.50
N GLN A 54 -13.32 -1.31 7.22
CA GLN A 54 -13.52 -2.68 6.75
C GLN A 54 -12.44 -3.08 5.73
N PRO A 55 -11.16 -3.24 6.15
CA PRO A 55 -10.08 -3.48 5.19
C PRO A 55 -9.92 -4.94 4.74
N PHE A 56 -10.69 -5.89 5.28
CA PHE A 56 -10.46 -7.33 5.10
C PHE A 56 -11.55 -8.02 4.27
N GLY A 57 -12.23 -7.31 3.37
CA GLY A 57 -13.29 -7.91 2.55
C GLY A 57 -12.75 -8.81 1.43
N ASP A 58 -13.36 -9.98 1.23
CA ASP A 58 -12.96 -10.99 0.24
C ASP A 58 -13.09 -10.54 -1.24
N THR A 59 -13.73 -9.40 -1.52
CA THR A 59 -14.04 -8.91 -2.88
C THR A 59 -13.16 -7.74 -3.33
N GLU A 60 -12.12 -7.41 -2.56
CA GLU A 60 -11.44 -6.12 -2.69
C GLU A 60 -10.16 -6.17 -3.51
N ASP A 61 -9.54 -7.34 -3.71
CA ASP A 61 -8.19 -7.44 -4.28
C ASP A 61 -8.13 -6.91 -5.73
N GLY A 62 -9.13 -7.23 -6.56
CA GLY A 62 -9.20 -6.70 -7.92
C GLY A 62 -9.48 -5.19 -7.97
N GLY A 63 -10.24 -4.67 -6.99
CA GLY A 63 -10.50 -3.24 -6.88
C GLY A 63 -9.27 -2.45 -6.42
N LEU A 64 -8.52 -2.99 -5.44
CA LEU A 64 -7.29 -2.40 -4.94
C LEU A 64 -6.18 -2.44 -6.00
N ALA A 65 -6.10 -3.49 -6.80
CA ALA A 65 -5.20 -3.54 -7.96
C ALA A 65 -5.53 -2.44 -8.98
N ALA A 66 -6.81 -2.25 -9.31
CA ALA A 66 -7.22 -1.17 -10.23
C ALA A 66 -6.94 0.23 -9.66
N VAL A 67 -7.08 0.43 -8.34
CA VAL A 67 -6.68 1.69 -7.68
C VAL A 67 -5.17 1.92 -7.81
N LEU A 68 -4.35 0.88 -7.67
CA LEU A 68 -2.91 1.00 -7.87
C LEU A 68 -2.57 1.36 -9.31
N GLU A 69 -3.22 0.75 -10.30
CA GLU A 69 -3.02 1.11 -11.71
C GLU A 69 -3.35 2.58 -12.00
N ILE A 70 -4.48 3.08 -11.47
CA ILE A 70 -4.85 4.50 -11.57
C ILE A 70 -3.79 5.37 -10.90
N LEU A 71 -3.32 4.97 -9.72
CA LEU A 71 -2.29 5.71 -8.98
C LEU A 71 -0.99 5.83 -9.77
N GLU A 72 -0.51 4.74 -10.37
CA GLU A 72 0.73 4.75 -11.16
C GLU A 72 0.57 5.58 -12.43
N ASN A 73 -0.60 5.54 -13.08
CA ASN A 73 -0.88 6.37 -14.25
C ASN A 73 -0.92 7.86 -13.90
N ASP A 74 -1.59 8.23 -12.81
CA ASP A 74 -1.61 9.60 -12.31
C ASP A 74 -0.19 10.06 -11.96
N LEU A 75 0.61 9.23 -11.28
CA LEU A 75 2.00 9.55 -10.94
C LEU A 75 2.87 9.76 -12.18
N ALA A 76 2.76 8.89 -13.18
CA ALA A 76 3.50 9.01 -14.43
C ALA A 76 3.16 10.31 -15.18
N SER A 77 1.89 10.75 -15.11
CA SER A 77 1.45 12.00 -15.72
C SER A 77 2.04 13.27 -15.05
N GLU A 78 2.51 13.13 -13.80
CA GLU A 78 3.09 14.22 -13.01
C GLU A 78 4.61 14.30 -13.10
N ALA A 79 5.25 13.45 -13.91
CA ALA A 79 6.68 13.53 -14.17
C ALA A 79 6.98 14.76 -15.05
N VAL A 80 7.75 15.71 -14.50
CA VAL A 80 8.12 16.98 -15.17
C VAL A 80 9.53 16.93 -15.77
N GLY A 81 10.30 15.89 -15.46
CA GLY A 81 11.65 15.70 -15.95
C GLY A 81 12.33 14.50 -15.33
N THR A 82 13.65 14.45 -15.47
CA THR A 82 14.50 13.37 -14.96
C THR A 82 15.77 13.97 -14.40
N GLU A 83 16.22 13.46 -13.27
CA GLU A 83 17.48 13.82 -12.63
C GLU A 83 18.32 12.56 -12.42
N SER A 84 19.60 12.62 -12.76
CA SER A 84 20.52 11.52 -12.48
C SER A 84 20.99 11.61 -11.03
N GLN A 85 20.67 10.59 -10.23
CA GLN A 85 21.04 10.49 -8.83
C GLN A 85 22.00 9.31 -8.64
N TYR A 86 23.00 9.50 -7.78
CA TYR A 86 23.86 8.39 -7.38
C TYR A 86 23.11 7.50 -6.39
N VAL A 87 22.92 6.23 -6.75
CA VAL A 87 22.27 5.23 -5.92
C VAL A 87 23.31 4.21 -5.49
N GLU A 88 23.50 4.09 -4.18
CA GLU A 88 24.38 3.10 -3.59
C GLU A 88 23.78 1.71 -3.79
N THR A 89 24.46 0.86 -4.55
CA THR A 89 23.93 -0.47 -4.93
C THR A 89 24.65 -1.60 -4.20
N GLN A 90 25.92 -1.41 -3.83
CA GLN A 90 26.70 -2.44 -3.18
C GLN A 90 27.85 -1.87 -2.34
N PHE A 91 28.42 -2.71 -1.47
CA PHE A 91 29.62 -2.39 -0.72
C PHE A 91 30.71 -3.38 -1.14
N GLY A 92 31.72 -2.87 -1.85
CA GLY A 92 32.84 -3.64 -2.35
C GLY A 92 34.07 -3.55 -1.45
N ASP A 93 35.14 -4.24 -1.84
CA ASP A 93 36.41 -4.30 -1.10
C ASP A 93 37.09 -2.93 -0.96
N PHE A 94 36.72 -1.95 -1.80
CA PHE A 94 37.24 -0.58 -1.80
C PHE A 94 36.27 0.45 -1.21
N GLY A 95 35.17 -0.01 -0.62
CA GLY A 95 34.15 0.83 -0.01
C GLY A 95 32.83 0.83 -0.77
N GLN A 96 32.12 1.94 -0.65
CA GLN A 96 30.77 2.07 -1.18
C GLN A 96 30.78 2.20 -2.71
N GLU A 97 30.01 1.36 -3.37
CA GLU A 97 29.84 1.35 -4.82
C GLU A 97 28.37 1.62 -5.17
N GLY A 98 28.16 2.25 -6.31
CA GLY A 98 26.85 2.74 -6.69
C GLY A 98 26.83 3.15 -8.15
N GLU A 99 25.60 3.28 -8.66
CA GLU A 99 25.33 3.57 -10.05
C GLU A 99 24.59 4.91 -10.16
N MET A 100 24.85 5.64 -11.23
CA MET A 100 24.02 6.79 -11.58
C MET A 100 22.71 6.26 -12.15
N GLN A 101 21.60 6.57 -11.50
CA GLN A 101 20.27 6.20 -11.93
C GLN A 101 19.47 7.44 -12.28
N ASP A 102 18.79 7.39 -13.43
CA ASP A 102 17.86 8.42 -13.85
C ASP A 102 16.54 8.24 -13.08
N VAL A 103 16.19 9.23 -12.26
CA VAL A 103 15.00 9.25 -11.41
C VAL A 103 14.03 10.32 -11.91
N PRO A 104 12.72 10.02 -12.02
CA PRO A 104 11.74 11.02 -12.40
C PRO A 104 11.67 12.15 -11.37
N VAL A 105 11.66 13.40 -11.85
CA VAL A 105 11.31 14.56 -11.04
C VAL A 105 9.82 14.79 -11.19
N TYR A 106 9.10 14.84 -10.07
CA TYR A 106 7.65 15.01 -10.04
C TYR A 106 7.25 16.45 -9.72
N SER A 107 6.06 16.85 -10.15
CA SER A 107 5.40 18.06 -9.66
C SER A 107 5.12 17.99 -8.14
N ASP A 108 4.68 19.10 -7.54
CA ASP A 108 4.20 19.10 -6.15
C ASP A 108 3.07 18.09 -5.93
N ARG A 109 2.14 17.98 -6.88
CA ARG A 109 1.06 16.98 -6.84
C ARG A 109 1.63 15.56 -6.99
N GLY A 110 2.55 15.36 -7.93
CA GLY A 110 3.20 14.05 -8.13
C GLY A 110 3.98 13.59 -6.91
N THR A 111 4.63 14.50 -6.18
CA THR A 111 5.29 14.20 -4.90
C THR A 111 4.29 13.69 -3.86
N ARG A 112 3.09 14.29 -3.78
CA ARG A 112 2.03 13.80 -2.89
C ARG A 112 1.45 12.46 -3.35
N ILE A 113 1.36 12.21 -4.66
CA ILE A 113 0.96 10.90 -5.18
C ILE A 113 2.01 9.84 -4.85
N LEU A 114 3.30 10.19 -4.90
CA LEU A 114 4.39 9.30 -4.49
C LEU A 114 4.31 8.95 -3.00
N GLU A 115 3.96 9.91 -2.13
CA GLU A 115 3.65 9.64 -0.71
C GLU A 115 2.45 8.69 -0.57
N LEU A 116 1.36 8.93 -1.31
CA LEU A 116 0.19 8.05 -1.33
C LEU A 116 0.55 6.63 -1.80
N ARG A 117 1.42 6.49 -2.80
CA ARG A 117 1.92 5.20 -3.30
C ARG A 117 2.60 4.41 -2.20
N GLY A 118 3.51 5.07 -1.46
CA GLY A 118 4.20 4.45 -0.34
C GLY A 118 3.22 3.98 0.74
N LEU A 119 2.27 4.84 1.09
CA LEU A 119 1.22 4.54 2.06
C LEU A 119 0.33 3.37 1.59
N PHE A 120 -0.03 3.34 0.31
CA PHE A 120 -0.85 2.29 -0.29
C PHE A 120 -0.12 0.94 -0.25
N HIS A 121 1.17 0.90 -0.58
CA HIS A 121 1.97 -0.32 -0.47
C HIS A 121 2.09 -0.81 0.98
N HIS A 122 2.29 0.10 1.94
CA HIS A 122 2.33 -0.28 3.36
C HIS A 122 0.99 -0.86 3.80
N PHE A 123 -0.12 -0.21 3.41
CA PHE A 123 -1.47 -0.72 3.66
C PHE A 123 -1.66 -2.14 3.11
N MET A 124 -1.32 -2.38 1.83
CA MET A 124 -1.46 -3.69 1.18
C MET A 124 -0.63 -4.76 1.88
N LYS A 125 0.62 -4.44 2.27
CA LYS A 125 1.50 -5.35 3.02
C LYS A 125 0.96 -5.68 4.41
N SER A 126 0.47 -4.67 5.14
CA SER A 126 -0.14 -4.85 6.46
C SER A 126 -1.39 -5.72 6.38
N ARG A 127 -2.27 -5.45 5.40
CA ARG A 127 -3.47 -6.25 5.12
C ARG A 127 -3.14 -7.71 4.82
N ALA A 128 -2.20 -7.95 3.90
CA ALA A 128 -1.78 -9.31 3.54
C ALA A 128 -1.25 -10.07 4.77
N SER A 129 -0.41 -9.43 5.59
CA SER A 129 0.12 -10.03 6.82
C SER A 129 -0.98 -10.46 7.79
N VAL A 130 -2.05 -9.67 7.95
CA VAL A 130 -3.18 -10.03 8.82
C VAL A 130 -3.99 -11.19 8.24
N LEU A 131 -4.27 -11.17 6.93
CA LEU A 131 -5.02 -12.23 6.26
C LEU A 131 -4.26 -13.56 6.29
N ASP A 132 -2.95 -13.55 6.07
CA ASP A 132 -2.09 -14.72 6.16
C ASP A 132 -2.12 -15.33 7.57
N HIS A 133 -2.07 -14.47 8.60
CA HIS A 133 -2.14 -14.92 9.98
C HIS A 133 -3.50 -15.57 10.30
N ILE A 134 -4.61 -15.01 9.81
CA ILE A 134 -5.95 -15.61 9.94
C ILE A 134 -6.03 -16.96 9.21
N ALA A 135 -5.50 -17.02 7.98
CA ALA A 135 -5.49 -18.25 7.18
C ALA A 135 -4.68 -19.36 7.86
N ALA A 136 -3.50 -19.05 8.40
CA ALA A 136 -2.66 -19.98 9.15
C ALA A 136 -3.39 -20.54 10.37
N HIS A 137 -4.06 -19.69 11.17
CA HIS A 137 -4.86 -20.13 12.31
C HIS A 137 -6.00 -21.06 11.91
N ARG A 138 -6.72 -20.75 10.83
CA ARG A 138 -7.79 -21.61 10.31
C ARG A 138 -7.25 -22.97 9.88
N ALA A 139 -6.10 -23.00 9.20
CA ALA A 139 -5.46 -24.24 8.77
C ALA A 139 -5.04 -25.12 9.96
N LEU A 140 -4.40 -24.54 10.97
CA LEU A 140 -4.00 -25.26 12.19
C LEU A 140 -5.20 -25.83 12.95
N ASN A 141 -6.26 -25.03 13.13
CA ASN A 141 -7.48 -25.51 13.79
C ASN A 141 -8.13 -26.67 13.04
N LYS A 142 -8.13 -26.63 11.70
CA LYS A 142 -8.64 -27.73 10.86
C LYS A 142 -7.81 -29.01 11.03
N MET A 143 -6.50 -28.90 11.20
CA MET A 143 -5.60 -30.04 11.44
C MET A 143 -5.74 -30.64 12.84
N MET A 144 -6.11 -29.84 13.85
CA MET A 144 -6.28 -30.30 15.23
C MET A 144 -7.69 -30.85 15.54
N SER A 145 -8.68 -30.47 14.73
CA SER A 145 -10.08 -30.87 14.90
C SER A 145 -10.50 -32.03 13.99
N GLY A 146 -9.57 -32.52 13.15
CA GLY A 146 -9.72 -33.69 12.30
C GLY A 146 -8.85 -34.84 12.80
#